data_AF-A0A6G7J3P8-F1
#
_entry.id   AF-A0A6G7J3P8-F1
#
_cell.length_a   1.000
_cell.length_b   1.000
_cell.length_c   1.000
_cell.angle_alpha   90.00
_cell.angle_beta   90.00
_cell.angle_gamma   90.00
#
_symmetry.space_group_name_H-M   'P 1'
#
loop_
_entity.id
_entity.type
_entity.pdbx_description
1 polymer ?
#
loop_
_entity_poly.entity_id
_entity_poly.type
_entity_poly.pdbx_seq_one_letter_code
_entity_poly.pdbx_strand_id
1 'polypeptide(L)'
;MSNFRNHVQLIGNVGEDPKITLLDGGRKVARFPMATNEHYTNNQGEKIQNTDWHQVVAWGKTADILEKYTAKGSEIGVQGKIKTRSYTTEDGNQRYVTEIIADEVLLMGPKAAQEDSQSKTPKSKTAKKTSTKKDA
;
A
#
# COMPACT_ATOMS: atom_id res chain seq x y z
N MET A 1 -24.31 -12.09 17.76
CA MET A 1 -23.09 -11.53 18.35
C MET A 1 -21.94 -11.80 17.42
N SER A 2 -21.30 -10.76 16.86
CA SER A 2 -20.01 -10.93 16.20
C SER A 2 -18.98 -11.23 17.31
N ASN A 3 -18.33 -12.38 17.24
CA ASN A 3 -17.33 -12.78 18.24
C ASN A 3 -16.07 -11.93 18.02
N PHE A 4 -15.87 -10.89 18.85
CA PHE A 4 -14.65 -10.05 18.93
C PHE A 4 -13.41 -10.82 19.43
N ARG A 5 -13.34 -12.14 19.19
CA ARG A 5 -12.30 -13.02 19.75
C ARG A 5 -10.95 -12.88 19.05
N ASN A 6 -10.93 -12.36 17.82
CA ASN A 6 -9.71 -12.14 17.06
C ASN A 6 -9.82 -10.82 16.30
N HIS A 7 -9.09 -9.82 16.79
CA HIS A 7 -9.05 -8.47 16.26
C HIS A 7 -7.62 -7.93 16.37
N VAL A 8 -7.17 -7.27 15.32
CA VAL A 8 -5.88 -6.58 15.25
C VAL A 8 -6.14 -5.17 14.72
N GLN A 9 -5.55 -4.18 15.38
CA GLN A 9 -5.51 -2.80 14.91
C GLN A 9 -4.08 -2.30 15.04
N LEU A 10 -3.51 -1.80 13.95
CA LEU A 10 -2.16 -1.28 13.90
C LEU A 10 -2.12 0.01 13.09
N ILE A 11 -1.19 0.89 13.45
CA ILE A 11 -0.78 2.04 12.65
C ILE A 11 0.73 1.93 12.49
N GLY A 12 1.21 1.99 11.26
CA GLY A 12 2.62 1.80 10.97
C GLY A 12 2.99 2.13 9.54
N ASN A 13 4.25 1.91 9.20
CA ASN A 13 4.80 2.23 7.90
C ASN A 13 5.00 0.98 7.04
N VAL A 14 4.67 1.08 5.76
CA VAL A 14 4.89 0.02 4.79
C VAL A 14 6.39 -0.18 4.52
N GLY A 15 6.90 -1.40 4.70
CA GLY A 15 8.34 -1.71 4.59
C GLY A 15 8.87 -1.89 3.16
N GLU A 16 8.04 -2.45 2.29
CA GLU A 16 8.26 -2.60 0.85
C GLU A 16 6.94 -2.40 0.10
N ASP A 17 7.02 -2.07 -1.18
CA ASP A 17 5.84 -1.88 -2.01
C ASP A 17 4.90 -3.11 -1.96
N PRO A 18 3.57 -2.93 -1.86
CA PRO A 18 2.63 -4.03 -1.86
C PRO A 18 2.80 -4.96 -3.07
N LYS A 19 3.16 -6.22 -2.82
CA LYS A 19 3.22 -7.26 -3.85
C LYS A 19 1.82 -7.70 -4.20
N ILE A 20 1.36 -7.33 -5.40
CA ILE A 20 0.03 -7.66 -5.90
C ILE A 20 0.06 -8.98 -6.67
N THR A 21 -0.85 -9.88 -6.35
CA THR A 21 -1.11 -11.09 -7.13
C THR A 21 -2.56 -11.10 -7.56
N LEU A 22 -2.80 -11.26 -8.86
CA LEU A 22 -4.13 -11.52 -9.41
C LEU A 22 -4.37 -13.02 -9.42
N LEU A 23 -5.45 -13.45 -8.77
CA LEU A 23 -5.86 -14.85 -8.71
C LEU A 23 -6.97 -15.14 -9.72
N ASP A 24 -7.18 -16.43 -9.97
CA ASP A 24 -8.28 -16.90 -10.80
C ASP A 24 -9.63 -16.36 -10.31
N GLY A 25 -10.47 -15.92 -11.24
CA GLY A 25 -11.73 -15.23 -10.93
C GLY A 25 -11.58 -13.73 -10.65
N GLY A 26 -10.42 -13.13 -10.92
CA GLY A 26 -10.21 -11.68 -10.88
C GLY A 26 -10.03 -11.11 -9.47
N ARG A 27 -9.86 -11.95 -8.45
CA ARG A 27 -9.61 -11.50 -7.07
C ARG A 27 -8.13 -11.13 -6.90
N LYS A 28 -7.86 -9.92 -6.40
CA LYS A 28 -6.50 -9.50 -6.03
C LYS A 28 -6.16 -9.82 -4.60
N VAL A 29 -4.87 -10.05 -4.35
CA VAL A 29 -4.27 -10.11 -3.02
C VAL A 29 -3.03 -9.22 -2.99
N ALA A 30 -2.89 -8.41 -1.95
CA ALA A 30 -1.71 -7.59 -1.69
C ALA A 30 -0.97 -8.14 -0.46
N ARG A 31 0.35 -8.27 -0.55
CA ARG A 31 1.22 -8.71 0.56
C ARG A 31 2.37 -7.75 0.76
N PHE A 32 2.60 -7.34 2.00
CA PHE A 32 3.72 -6.47 2.36
C PHE A 32 3.99 -6.58 3.87
N PRO A 33 5.25 -6.37 4.29
CA PRO A 33 5.59 -6.13 5.67
C PRO A 33 5.26 -4.69 6.06
N MET A 34 4.83 -4.51 7.30
CA MET A 34 4.60 -3.22 7.93
C MET A 34 5.38 -3.15 9.22
N ALA A 35 5.99 -2.00 9.49
CA ALA A 35 6.72 -1.72 10.71
C ALA A 35 5.86 -0.94 11.71
N THR A 36 5.89 -1.32 12.98
CA THR A 36 5.41 -0.49 14.09
C THR A 36 6.57 -0.16 15.02
N ASN A 37 6.66 1.10 15.44
CA ASN A 37 7.75 1.58 16.29
C ASN A 37 7.26 1.83 17.71
N GLU A 38 8.02 1.34 18.69
CA GLU A 38 7.83 1.63 20.10
C GLU A 38 9.05 2.35 20.65
N HIS A 39 8.84 3.43 21.40
CA HIS A 39 9.90 4.19 22.07
C HIS A 39 9.74 4.06 23.58
N TYR A 40 10.78 3.58 24.25
CA TYR A 40 10.78 3.45 25.71
C TYR A 40 12.17 3.78 26.28
N THR A 41 12.22 4.08 27.58
CA THR A 41 13.48 4.28 28.30
C THR A 41 13.79 3.04 29.11
N ASN A 42 14.98 2.48 28.98
CA ASN A 42 15.39 1.31 29.76
C ASN A 42 15.78 1.68 31.21
N ASN A 43 16.08 0.67 32.03
CA ASN A 43 16.46 0.87 33.43
C ASN A 43 17.81 1.61 33.62
N GLN A 44 18.59 1.77 32.54
CA GLN A 44 19.85 2.51 32.52
C GLN A 44 19.66 3.98 32.10
N GLY A 45 18.44 4.40 31.79
CA GLY A 45 18.12 5.76 31.36
C GLY A 45 18.31 6.01 29.86
N GLU A 46 18.57 4.97 29.06
CA GLU A 46 18.78 5.08 27.62
C GLU A 46 17.44 5.04 26.87
N LYS A 47 17.28 5.91 25.88
CA LYS A 47 16.12 5.88 24.97
C LYS A 47 16.33 4.79 23.93
N ILE A 48 15.45 3.81 23.93
CA ILE A 48 15.43 2.69 22.97
C ILE A 48 14.26 2.87 22.00
N GLN A 49 14.50 2.54 20.74
CA GLN A 49 13.48 2.36 19.72
C GLN A 49 13.44 0.88 19.32
N ASN A 50 12.30 0.24 19.55
CA ASN A 50 12.04 -1.10 19.03
C ASN A 50 11.19 -1.02 17.76
N THR A 51 11.41 -1.94 16.82
CA THR A 51 10.65 -2.03 15.58
C THR A 51 10.14 -3.45 15.42
N ASP A 52 8.82 -3.61 15.45
CA ASP A 52 8.17 -4.88 15.16
C ASP A 52 7.69 -4.91 13.72
N TRP A 53 7.90 -6.06 13.08
CA TRP A 53 7.57 -6.29 11.69
C TRP A 53 6.38 -7.25 11.56
N HIS A 54 5.36 -6.80 10.85
CA HIS A 54 4.10 -7.52 10.67
C HIS A 54 3.89 -7.85 9.21
N GLN A 55 3.61 -9.11 8.89
CA GLN A 55 3.24 -9.47 7.53
C GLN A 55 1.75 -9.21 7.31
N VAL A 56 1.40 -8.24 6.46
CA VAL A 56 0.02 -7.88 6.14
C VAL A 56 -0.41 -8.54 4.82
N VAL A 57 -1.64 -9.07 4.80
CA VAL A 57 -2.29 -9.63 3.63
C VAL A 57 -3.67 -9.01 3.48
N ALA A 58 -3.90 -8.31 2.37
CA ALA A 58 -5.17 -7.67 2.03
C ALA A 58 -5.78 -8.30 0.78
N TRP A 59 -7.12 -8.31 0.68
CA TRP A 59 -7.84 -9.03 -0.38
C TRP A 59 -8.87 -8.14 -1.08
N GLY A 60 -9.05 -8.35 -2.39
CA GLY A 60 -10.07 -7.66 -3.17
C GLY A 60 -9.92 -6.14 -3.08
N LYS A 61 -10.98 -5.46 -2.61
CA LYS A 61 -11.03 -3.99 -2.56
C LYS A 61 -9.91 -3.38 -1.71
N THR A 62 -9.52 -4.00 -0.59
CA THR A 62 -8.41 -3.47 0.23
C THR A 62 -7.09 -3.61 -0.52
N ALA A 63 -6.88 -4.69 -1.27
CA ALA A 63 -5.72 -4.83 -2.16
C ALA A 63 -5.73 -3.77 -3.28
N ASP A 64 -6.89 -3.48 -3.89
CA ASP A 64 -7.01 -2.44 -4.91
C ASP A 64 -6.69 -1.03 -4.37
N ILE A 65 -7.07 -0.74 -3.12
CA ILE A 65 -6.75 0.54 -2.47
C ILE A 65 -5.25 0.64 -2.23
N LEU A 66 -4.64 -0.40 -1.65
CA LEU A 66 -3.21 -0.41 -1.34
C LEU A 66 -2.35 -0.33 -2.61
N GLU A 67 -2.72 -1.03 -3.68
CA GLU A 67 -2.04 -0.95 -4.99
C GLU A 67 -2.00 0.49 -5.53
N LYS A 68 -3.08 1.25 -5.34
CA LYS A 68 -3.23 2.59 -5.92
C LYS A 68 -2.64 3.71 -5.07
N TYR A 69 -2.67 3.56 -3.76
CA TYR A 69 -2.44 4.68 -2.83
C TYR A 69 -1.34 4.42 -1.81
N THR A 70 -0.66 3.27 -1.89
CA THR A 70 0.34 2.88 -0.92
C THR A 70 1.61 2.41 -1.61
N ALA A 71 2.73 2.93 -1.14
CA ALA A 71 4.08 2.55 -1.53
C ALA A 71 4.95 2.38 -0.28
N LYS A 72 6.18 1.89 -0.44
CA LYS A 72 7.19 1.83 0.63
C LYS A 72 7.28 3.18 1.37
N GLY A 73 7.27 3.10 2.70
CA GLY A 73 7.32 4.25 3.60
C GLY A 73 5.96 4.88 3.93
N SER A 74 4.89 4.55 3.18
CA SER A 74 3.56 5.10 3.45
C SER A 74 3.10 4.71 4.85
N GLU A 75 2.56 5.67 5.60
CA GLU A 75 1.90 5.40 6.87
C GLU A 75 0.46 4.97 6.61
N ILE A 76 0.05 3.86 7.21
CA ILE A 76 -1.29 3.32 7.10
C ILE A 76 -1.79 2.80 8.44
N GLY A 77 -3.09 2.89 8.65
CA GLY A 77 -3.82 2.11 9.65
C GLY A 77 -4.34 0.82 9.02
N VAL A 78 -4.28 -0.28 9.75
CA VAL A 78 -4.84 -1.58 9.33
C VAL A 78 -5.70 -2.12 10.46
N GLN A 79 -6.89 -2.59 10.11
CA GLN A 79 -7.75 -3.37 11.01
C GLN A 79 -8.05 -4.72 10.39
N GLY A 80 -8.07 -5.77 11.22
CA GLY A 80 -8.41 -7.11 10.76
C GLY A 80 -8.20 -8.16 11.84
N LYS A 81 -7.56 -9.27 11.48
CA LYS A 81 -7.36 -10.43 12.34
C LYS A 81 -6.02 -11.08 12.13
N ILE A 82 -5.49 -11.73 13.16
CA ILE A 82 -4.28 -12.54 13.06
C ILE A 82 -4.61 -13.93 12.55
N LYS A 83 -3.81 -14.47 11.64
CA LYS A 83 -3.94 -15.83 11.13
C LYS A 83 -2.56 -16.48 11.06
N THR A 84 -2.42 -17.61 11.75
CA THR A 84 -1.25 -18.47 11.61
C THR A 84 -1.61 -19.66 10.72
N ARG A 85 -0.79 -19.90 9.70
CA ARG A 85 -0.88 -21.08 8.83
C ARG A 85 0.41 -21.88 8.93
N SER A 86 0.32 -23.18 8.71
CA SER A 86 1.49 -24.04 8.58
C SER A 86 1.61 -24.60 7.17
N TYR A 87 2.85 -24.86 6.76
CA TYR A 87 3.16 -25.55 5.51
C TYR A 87 4.41 -26.41 5.72
N THR A 88 4.53 -27.49 4.95
CA THR A 88 5.69 -28.39 4.98
C THR A 88 6.67 -27.96 3.88
N THR A 89 7.94 -27.79 4.23
CA THR A 89 9.01 -27.51 3.25
C THR A 89 9.39 -28.77 2.50
N GLU A 90 10.11 -28.64 1.38
CA GLU A 90 10.61 -29.78 0.60
C GLU A 90 11.44 -30.75 1.46
N ASP A 91 12.19 -30.22 2.43
CA ASP A 91 12.97 -31.00 3.41
C ASP A 91 12.11 -31.74 4.48
N GLY A 92 10.78 -31.70 4.40
CA GLY A 92 9.86 -32.35 5.34
C GLY A 92 9.59 -31.59 6.65
N ASN A 93 10.19 -30.41 6.85
CA ASN A 93 10.02 -29.61 8.06
C ASN A 93 8.71 -28.79 8.03
N GLN A 94 7.97 -28.78 9.14
CA GLN A 94 6.79 -27.92 9.28
C GLN A 94 7.20 -26.50 9.66
N ARG A 95 6.75 -25.50 8.89
CA ARG A 95 6.95 -24.07 9.15
C ARG A 95 5.62 -23.40 9.44
N TYR A 96 5.66 -22.38 10.29
CA TYR A 96 4.51 -21.56 10.66
C TYR A 96 4.72 -20.14 10.13
N VAL A 97 3.66 -19.55 9.59
CA VAL A 97 3.63 -18.16 9.16
C VAL A 97 2.45 -17.49 9.83
N THR A 98 2.73 -16.40 10.53
CA THR A 98 1.71 -15.56 11.16
C THR A 98 1.55 -14.30 10.33
N GLU A 99 0.32 -14.03 9.91
CA GLU A 99 -0.05 -12.95 9.01
C GLU A 99 -1.23 -12.17 9.60
N ILE A 100 -1.29 -10.87 9.32
CA ILE A 100 -2.44 -10.03 9.58
C ILE A 100 -3.28 -10.01 8.32
N ILE A 101 -4.50 -10.55 8.41
CA ILE A 101 -5.48 -10.45 7.34
C ILE A 101 -6.22 -9.14 7.52
N ALA A 102 -5.94 -8.18 6.65
CA ALA A 102 -6.52 -6.84 6.68
C ALA A 102 -7.93 -6.85 6.10
N ASP A 103 -8.91 -6.51 6.93
CA ASP A 103 -10.31 -6.33 6.55
C ASP A 103 -10.57 -4.87 6.16
N GLU A 104 -9.88 -3.92 6.82
CA GLU A 104 -9.97 -2.48 6.55
C GLU A 104 -8.57 -1.83 6.55
N VAL A 105 -8.42 -0.77 5.75
CA VAL A 105 -7.20 0.04 5.67
C VAL A 105 -7.55 1.53 5.72
N LEU A 106 -6.77 2.28 6.49
CA LEU A 106 -6.85 3.73 6.59
C LEU A 106 -5.55 4.32 6.04
N LEU A 107 -5.66 5.19 5.03
CA LEU A 107 -4.50 5.86 4.45
C LEU A 107 -4.13 7.07 5.31
N MET A 108 -2.89 7.13 5.79
CA MET A 108 -2.37 8.24 6.60
C MET A 108 -1.36 9.02 5.77
N GLY A 109 -1.84 10.01 5.04
CA GLY A 109 -0.99 10.86 4.20
C GLY A 109 -1.81 11.90 3.46
N PRO A 110 -1.17 12.98 2.94
CA PRO A 110 -1.86 13.92 2.09
C PRO A 110 -2.43 13.16 0.90
N LYS A 111 -3.74 13.29 0.66
CA LYS A 111 -4.43 12.68 -0.49
C LYS A 111 -3.62 13.01 -1.73
N ALA A 112 -3.06 11.99 -2.39
CA ALA A 112 -2.30 12.17 -3.61
C ALA A 112 -3.10 13.09 -4.53
N ALA A 113 -2.55 14.28 -4.81
CA ALA A 113 -3.16 15.19 -5.75
C ALA A 113 -3.23 14.43 -7.06
N GLN A 114 -4.45 14.06 -7.48
CA GLN A 114 -4.63 13.54 -8.82
C GLN A 114 -4.21 14.65 -9.77
N GLU A 115 -3.05 14.50 -10.41
CA GLU A 115 -2.76 15.22 -11.64
C GLU A 115 -3.77 14.71 -12.67
N ASP A 116 -4.92 15.37 -12.68
CA ASP A 116 -5.91 15.29 -13.74
C ASP A 116 -5.17 15.61 -15.03
N SER A 117 -4.93 14.58 -15.83
CA SER A 117 -4.31 14.69 -17.15
C SER A 117 -5.29 15.39 -18.09
N GLN A 118 -5.49 16.70 -17.89
CA GLN A 118 -6.28 17.54 -18.76
C GLN A 118 -5.54 17.76 -20.07
N SER A 119 -6.06 17.10 -21.10
CA SER A 119 -6.30 17.65 -22.44
C SER A 119 -5.21 18.58 -23.00
N LYS A 120 -4.18 18.02 -23.62
CA LYS A 120 -3.43 18.75 -24.65
C LYS A 120 -4.21 18.72 -25.97
N THR A 121 -5.13 19.66 -26.16
CA THR A 121 -5.56 20.07 -27.50
C THR A 121 -4.73 21.29 -27.91
N PRO A 122 -3.87 21.21 -28.93
CA PRO A 122 -3.15 22.39 -29.39
C PRO A 122 -4.11 23.30 -30.15
N LYS A 123 -4.34 24.51 -29.61
CA LYS A 123 -4.93 25.65 -30.34
C LYS A 123 -3.99 25.99 -31.52
N SER A 124 -4.43 25.72 -32.75
CA SER A 124 -3.77 26.22 -33.95
C SER A 124 -3.90 27.75 -34.00
N LYS A 125 -2.76 28.46 -33.87
CA LYS A 125 -2.66 29.89 -34.17
C LYS A 125 -2.02 30.09 -35.55
N THR A 126 -2.79 30.75 -36.42
CA THR A 126 -2.33 31.79 -37.36
C THR A 126 -1.54 31.36 -38.62
N ALA A 127 -2.22 31.41 -39.77
CA ALA A 127 -1.59 31.68 -41.07
C ALA A 127 -2.01 33.08 -41.55
N LYS A 128 -1.11 34.05 -41.39
CA LYS A 128 -1.22 35.40 -41.96
C LYS A 128 -0.54 35.36 -43.33
N LYS A 129 -1.31 35.30 -44.43
CA LYS A 129 -0.78 35.39 -45.80
C LYS A 129 -0.48 36.86 -46.13
N THR A 130 0.80 37.17 -46.24
CA THR A 130 1.35 38.35 -46.90
C THR A 130 1.28 38.13 -48.41
N SER A 131 0.56 38.96 -49.15
CA SER A 131 0.62 39.00 -50.62
C SER A 131 1.50 40.17 -51.06
N THR A 132 2.68 39.83 -51.56
CA THR A 132 3.64 40.77 -52.16
C THR A 132 3.27 41.01 -53.63
N LYS A 133 3.26 42.28 -54.04
CA LYS A 133 3.27 42.72 -55.45
C LYS A 133 4.42 42.09 -56.22
N LYS A 134 4.21 41.75 -57.49
CA LYS A 134 5.23 41.89 -58.53
C LYS A 134 4.59 42.05 -59.92
N ASP A 135 5.10 43.04 -60.63
CA ASP A 135 4.72 43.57 -61.93
C ASP A 135 4.95 42.59 -63.10
N ALA A 136 4.05 42.63 -64.09
CA ALA A 136 4.29 42.57 -65.55
C ALA A 136 2.94 42.71 -66.28
#